data_AF-A0A7V0XVA0-F1
#
_entry.id   AF-A0A7V0XVA0-F1
#
_cell.length_a   1.000
_cell.length_b   1.000
_cell.length_c   1.000
_cell.angle_alpha   90.00
_cell.angle_beta   90.00
_cell.angle_gamma   90.00
#
_symmetry.space_group_name_H-M   'P 1'
#
loop_
_entity.id
_entity.type
_entity.pdbx_description
1 polymer ?
#
loop_
_entity_poly.entity_id
_entity_poly.type
_entity_poly.pdbx_seq_one_letter_code
_entity_poly.pdbx_strand_id
1 'polypeptide(L)'
;MIWSIAVDLKQIQQQGKAYAWPRPTSCPRCRHWRLWGHGYALRYFDGFPTALPMKCYRCPLCGCVVTARPADYFLRIRSTMAVIVACLTQRLTRDRWPAQMQPRSRLRHWLSNLAGRVRIHLSETWSGGLLRGYDRLLERGQIPVARIS
;
A
#
# COMPACT_ATOMS: atom_id res chain seq x y z
N MET A 1 9.50 9.04 -3.76
CA MET A 1 9.65 8.13 -2.58
C MET A 1 8.35 8.12 -1.81
N ILE A 2 8.03 7.01 -1.16
CA ILE A 2 6.85 6.88 -0.32
C ILE A 2 7.32 6.72 1.11
N TRP A 3 6.67 7.41 2.02
CA TRP A 3 6.93 7.30 3.45
C TRP A 3 5.68 6.75 4.12
N SER A 4 5.77 5.48 4.50
CA SER A 4 4.71 4.76 5.20
C SER A 4 4.65 5.21 6.65
N ILE A 5 3.51 5.74 7.08
CA ILE A 5 3.30 6.31 8.41
C ILE A 5 1.92 5.96 8.95
N ALA A 6 1.78 5.89 10.27
CA ALA A 6 0.47 5.82 10.90
C ALA A 6 -0.24 7.17 10.74
N VAL A 7 -1.38 7.17 10.04
CA VAL A 7 -2.26 8.33 9.87
C VAL A 7 -3.71 7.88 9.87
N ASP A 8 -4.62 8.77 10.28
CA ASP A 8 -6.06 8.51 10.28
C ASP A 8 -6.71 9.16 9.04
N LEU A 9 -7.17 8.31 8.12
CA LEU A 9 -7.83 8.76 6.89
C LEU A 9 -9.14 9.50 7.14
N LYS A 10 -9.88 9.19 8.22
CA LYS A 10 -11.11 9.92 8.58
C LYS A 10 -10.79 11.34 9.04
N GLN A 11 -9.76 11.50 9.86
CA GLN A 11 -9.30 12.83 10.26
C GLN A 11 -8.78 13.62 9.05
N ILE A 12 -8.05 12.97 8.14
CA ILE A 12 -7.59 13.62 6.90
C ILE A 12 -8.78 14.05 6.03
N GLN A 13 -9.84 13.25 5.94
CA GLN A 13 -11.05 13.64 5.21
C GLN A 13 -11.70 14.88 5.80
N GLN A 14 -11.79 14.96 7.13
CA GLN A 14 -12.41 16.09 7.84
C GLN A 14 -11.57 17.36 7.77
N GLN A 15 -10.25 17.24 7.95
CA GLN A 15 -9.34 18.39 8.10
C GLN A 15 -8.67 18.79 6.78
N GLY A 16 -8.68 17.92 5.77
CA GLY A 16 -8.05 18.14 4.48
C GLY A 16 -6.57 18.49 4.60
N LYS A 17 -6.18 19.64 4.06
CA LYS A 17 -4.79 20.12 4.09
C LYS A 17 -4.34 20.57 5.49
N ALA A 18 -5.27 20.87 6.39
CA ALA A 18 -4.99 21.31 7.76
C ALA A 18 -4.64 20.15 8.72
N TYR A 19 -4.74 18.89 8.26
CA TYR A 19 -4.31 17.74 9.05
C TYR A 19 -2.88 17.90 9.57
N ALA A 20 -2.65 17.54 10.82
CA ALA A 20 -1.34 17.66 11.48
C ALA A 20 -0.37 16.58 10.97
N TRP A 21 0.19 16.80 9.79
CA TRP A 21 1.08 15.85 9.14
C TRP A 21 2.41 15.70 9.90
N PRO A 22 2.81 14.48 10.30
CA PRO A 22 4.12 14.25 10.86
C PRO A 22 5.19 14.54 9.82
N ARG A 23 6.39 14.96 10.25
CA ARG A 23 7.50 15.25 9.34
C ARG A 23 8.55 14.14 9.41
N PRO A 24 9.08 13.64 8.27
CA PRO A 24 10.16 12.68 8.32
C PRO A 24 11.42 13.33 8.91
N THR A 25 12.15 12.57 9.73
CA THR A 25 13.38 13.03 10.39
C THR A 25 14.56 13.17 9.45
N SER A 26 14.53 12.45 8.32
CA SER A 26 15.55 12.55 7.27
C SER A 26 15.01 12.15 5.90
N CYS A 27 15.73 12.54 4.85
CA CYS A 27 15.45 12.12 3.50
C CYS A 27 15.72 10.62 3.34
N PRO A 28 14.75 9.81 2.86
CA PRO A 28 14.95 8.37 2.67
C PRO A 28 15.92 8.04 1.52
N ARG A 29 16.32 9.04 0.71
CA ARG A 29 17.26 8.86 -0.42
C ARG A 29 18.69 9.19 -0.05
N CYS A 30 18.94 10.36 0.54
CA CYS A 30 20.29 10.85 0.83
C CYS A 30 20.57 11.06 2.33
N ARG A 31 19.64 10.69 3.21
CA ARG A 31 19.73 10.83 4.67
C ARG A 31 19.90 12.27 5.18
N HIS A 32 19.78 13.28 4.33
CA HIS A 32 19.81 14.68 4.75
C HIS A 32 18.70 14.94 5.79
N TRP A 33 19.08 15.56 6.90
CA TRP A 33 18.24 15.75 8.09
C TRP A 33 17.02 16.67 7.84
N ARG A 34 17.08 17.54 6.83
CA ARG A 34 16.01 18.50 6.53
C ARG A 34 15.18 18.07 5.33
N LEU A 35 13.87 18.19 5.48
CA LEU A 35 12.91 18.09 4.38
C LEU A 35 12.00 19.32 4.43
N TRP A 36 11.59 19.86 3.29
CA TRP A 36 10.67 20.99 3.17
C TRP A 36 9.28 20.53 2.76
N GLY A 37 8.24 21.26 3.16
CA GLY A 37 6.89 20.99 2.65
C GLY A 37 6.86 21.21 1.13
N HIS A 38 6.22 20.30 0.40
CA HIS A 38 6.16 20.31 -1.07
C HIS A 38 4.72 20.04 -1.55
N GLY A 39 3.75 20.66 -0.90
CA GLY A 39 2.34 20.52 -1.25
C GLY A 39 1.74 19.16 -0.88
N TYR A 40 0.76 18.72 -1.69
CA TYR A 40 -0.05 17.53 -1.45
C TYR A 40 -0.29 16.79 -2.75
N ALA A 41 -0.44 15.46 -2.65
CA ALA A 41 -0.85 14.61 -3.75
C ALA A 41 -2.20 13.96 -3.41
N LEU A 42 -3.19 14.13 -4.29
CA LEU A 42 -4.51 13.51 -4.11
C LEU A 42 -4.44 12.00 -4.32
N ARG A 43 -5.04 11.23 -3.42
CA ARG A 43 -5.08 9.76 -3.48
C ARG A 43 -6.46 9.23 -3.12
N TYR A 44 -6.92 8.24 -3.88
CA TYR A 44 -8.15 7.52 -3.60
C TYR A 44 -7.88 6.35 -2.66
N PHE A 45 -8.76 6.18 -1.69
CA PHE A 45 -8.82 5.06 -0.75
C PHE A 45 -10.23 4.50 -0.78
N ASP A 46 -10.37 3.18 -0.71
CA ASP A 46 -11.70 2.57 -0.62
C ASP A 46 -12.39 3.01 0.69
N GLY A 47 -13.70 3.22 0.64
CA GLY A 47 -14.49 3.73 1.76
C GLY A 47 -14.54 5.27 1.85
N PHE A 48 -13.85 5.98 0.96
CA PHE A 48 -13.88 7.44 0.90
C PHE A 48 -14.49 7.93 -0.42
N PRO A 49 -15.44 8.88 -0.39
CA PRO A 49 -16.14 9.35 -1.58
C PRO A 49 -15.26 10.24 -2.47
N THR A 50 -14.20 10.83 -1.92
CA THR A 50 -13.31 11.77 -2.61
C THR A 50 -11.84 11.40 -2.42
N ALA A 51 -10.98 11.95 -3.28
CA ALA A 51 -9.54 11.78 -3.11
C ALA A 51 -9.05 12.59 -1.90
N LEU A 52 -8.24 11.96 -1.06
CA LEU A 52 -7.67 12.57 0.14
C LEU A 52 -6.29 13.19 -0.17
N PRO A 53 -5.97 14.38 0.38
CA PRO A 53 -4.69 15.03 0.16
C PRO A 53 -3.59 14.38 1.00
N MET A 54 -2.64 13.69 0.38
CA MET A 54 -1.47 13.13 1.07
C MET A 54 -0.31 14.13 1.05
N LYS A 55 0.31 14.42 2.19
CA LYS A 55 1.39 15.41 2.26
C LYS A 55 2.62 14.97 1.49
N CYS A 56 3.22 15.93 0.77
CA CYS A 56 4.49 15.78 0.10
C CYS A 56 5.57 16.61 0.79
N TYR A 57 6.78 16.06 0.85
CA TYR A 57 7.98 16.71 1.32
C TYR A 57 9.06 16.66 0.23
N ARG A 58 9.91 17.67 0.13
CA ARG A 58 11.04 17.71 -0.80
C ARG A 58 12.35 17.85 -0.04
N CYS A 59 13.34 17.04 -0.42
CA CYS A 59 14.69 17.22 0.08
C CYS A 59 15.38 18.38 -0.64
N PRO A 60 15.94 19.37 0.08
CA PRO A 60 16.68 20.45 -0.55
C PRO A 60 18.01 19.98 -1.17
N LEU A 61 18.62 18.92 -0.62
CA LEU A 61 19.91 18.42 -1.10
C LEU A 61 19.79 17.59 -2.39
N CYS A 62 18.96 16.55 -2.40
CA CYS A 62 18.87 15.63 -3.55
C CYS A 62 17.64 15.84 -4.43
N GLY A 63 16.80 16.85 -4.11
CA GLY A 63 15.56 17.13 -4.84
C GLY A 63 14.45 16.08 -4.70
N CYS A 64 14.69 14.98 -3.97
CA CYS A 64 13.73 13.88 -3.87
C CYS A 64 12.41 14.32 -3.23
N VAL A 65 11.29 13.94 -3.86
CA VAL A 65 9.94 14.12 -3.30
C VAL A 65 9.51 12.86 -2.57
N VAL A 66 9.09 13.04 -1.31
CA VAL A 66 8.60 12.02 -0.39
C VAL A 66 7.11 12.26 -0.16
N THR A 67 6.25 11.33 -0.55
CA THR A 67 4.81 11.42 -0.28
C THR A 67 4.45 10.52 0.88
N ALA A 68 3.78 11.08 1.89
CA ALA A 68 3.22 10.33 3.00
C ALA A 68 2.15 9.35 2.51
N ARG A 69 2.11 8.16 3.12
CA ARG A 69 1.09 7.15 2.84
C ARG A 69 0.75 6.39 4.12
N PRO A 70 -0.52 6.03 4.35
CA PRO A 70 -0.87 5.22 5.51
C PRO A 70 -0.15 3.87 5.47
N ALA A 71 0.39 3.45 6.62
CA ALA A 71 1.26 2.28 6.74
C ALA A 71 0.55 0.95 6.43
N ASP A 72 -0.76 0.91 6.58
CA ASP A 72 -1.64 -0.22 6.33
C ASP A 72 -2.07 -0.36 4.85
N TYR A 73 -1.46 0.41 3.93
CA TYR A 73 -1.71 0.33 2.49
C TYR A 73 -0.43 0.06 1.71
N PHE A 74 -0.51 -0.85 0.74
CA PHE A 74 0.53 -0.97 -0.27
C PHE A 74 0.60 0.23 -1.19
N LEU A 75 1.76 0.44 -1.80
CA LEU A 75 1.93 1.41 -2.87
C LEU A 75 0.94 1.15 -4.02
N ARG A 76 0.28 2.21 -4.50
CA ARG A 76 -0.68 2.21 -5.63
C ARG A 76 -1.96 1.39 -5.41
N ILE A 77 -2.17 0.80 -4.24
CA ILE A 77 -3.38 0.03 -3.91
C ILE A 77 -4.31 0.85 -3.02
N ARG A 78 -5.61 0.86 -3.33
CA ARG A 78 -6.63 1.68 -2.66
C ARG A 78 -7.24 1.01 -1.42
N SER A 79 -7.01 -0.28 -1.24
CA SER A 79 -7.54 -1.10 -0.15
C SER A 79 -6.45 -1.35 0.88
N THR A 80 -6.84 -1.50 2.15
CA THR A 80 -5.90 -1.85 3.22
C THR A 80 -5.32 -3.25 2.98
N MET A 81 -4.14 -3.51 3.53
CA MET A 81 -3.53 -4.84 3.54
C MET A 81 -4.48 -5.88 4.17
N ALA A 82 -5.15 -5.50 5.26
CA ALA A 82 -6.12 -6.35 5.95
C ALA A 82 -7.30 -6.77 5.04
N VAL A 83 -7.88 -5.85 4.27
CA VAL A 83 -8.97 -6.17 3.33
C VAL A 83 -8.50 -7.12 2.24
N ILE A 84 -7.29 -6.92 1.72
CA ILE A 84 -6.70 -7.79 0.69
C ILE A 84 -6.54 -9.21 1.24
N VAL A 85 -5.93 -9.36 2.42
CA VAL A 85 -5.73 -10.67 3.07
C VAL A 85 -7.05 -11.35 3.36
N ALA A 86 -8.04 -10.64 3.91
CA ALA A 86 -9.35 -11.21 4.20
C ALA A 86 -10.04 -11.76 2.94
N CYS A 87 -10.02 -11.00 1.84
CA CYS A 87 -10.62 -11.43 0.57
C CYS A 87 -9.92 -12.66 -0.03
N LEU A 88 -8.58 -12.67 0.00
CA LEU A 88 -7.78 -13.79 -0.50
C LEU A 88 -7.97 -15.04 0.35
N THR A 89 -7.96 -14.89 1.68
CA THR A 89 -8.18 -15.99 2.64
C THR A 89 -9.53 -16.63 2.40
N GLN A 90 -10.60 -15.84 2.29
CA GLN A 90 -11.94 -16.36 2.03
C GLN A 90 -12.00 -17.13 0.71
N ARG A 91 -11.39 -16.59 -0.37
CA ARG A 91 -11.34 -17.27 -1.66
C ARG A 91 -10.58 -18.60 -1.59
N LEU A 92 -9.45 -18.63 -0.91
CA LEU A 92 -8.56 -19.80 -0.86
C LEU A 92 -9.04 -20.89 0.11
N THR A 93 -9.84 -20.53 1.11
CA THR A 93 -10.35 -21.48 2.13
C THR A 93 -11.79 -21.93 1.88
N ARG A 94 -12.62 -21.08 1.25
CA ARG A 94 -14.07 -21.35 1.06
C ARG A 94 -14.50 -21.40 -0.40
N ASP A 95 -13.53 -21.30 -1.33
CA ASP A 95 -13.74 -21.24 -2.78
C ASP A 95 -14.79 -20.19 -3.23
N ARG A 96 -14.96 -19.10 -2.45
CA ARG A 96 -15.95 -18.05 -2.73
C ARG A 96 -15.38 -16.67 -2.48
N TRP A 97 -15.74 -15.71 -3.32
CA TRP A 97 -15.43 -14.30 -3.09
C TRP A 97 -16.40 -13.68 -2.07
N PRO A 98 -15.96 -12.73 -1.23
CA PRO A 98 -16.88 -11.94 -0.41
C PRO A 98 -17.85 -11.17 -1.29
N ALA A 99 -19.15 -11.25 -0.98
CA ALA A 99 -20.21 -10.69 -1.83
C ALA A 99 -20.21 -9.15 -1.89
N GLN A 100 -19.65 -8.46 -0.90
CA GLN A 100 -19.83 -7.01 -0.73
C GLN A 100 -18.55 -6.22 -0.44
N MET A 101 -17.37 -6.84 -0.43
CA MET A 101 -16.15 -6.13 -0.04
C MET A 101 -15.53 -5.34 -1.20
N GLN A 102 -15.45 -5.95 -2.39
CA GLN A 102 -14.64 -5.43 -3.50
C GLN A 102 -15.17 -5.91 -4.86
N PRO A 103 -14.96 -5.15 -5.96
CA PRO A 103 -15.28 -5.62 -7.30
C PRO A 103 -14.56 -6.93 -7.66
N ARG A 104 -15.28 -7.91 -8.20
CA ARG A 104 -14.72 -9.24 -8.54
C ARG A 104 -13.51 -9.17 -9.47
N SER A 105 -13.46 -8.21 -10.39
CA SER A 105 -12.32 -7.99 -11.29
C SER A 105 -11.03 -7.68 -10.52
N ARG A 106 -11.10 -6.79 -9.53
CA ARG A 106 -9.99 -6.42 -8.65
C ARG A 106 -9.52 -7.63 -7.83
N LEU A 107 -10.46 -8.37 -7.26
CA LEU A 107 -10.17 -9.57 -6.47
C LEU A 107 -9.44 -10.65 -7.28
N ARG A 108 -9.91 -10.94 -8.50
CA ARG A 108 -9.24 -11.85 -9.43
C ARG A 108 -7.84 -11.37 -9.80
N HIS A 109 -7.67 -10.06 -10.00
CA HIS A 109 -6.37 -9.49 -10.30
C HIS A 109 -5.38 -9.66 -9.14
N TRP A 110 -5.80 -9.41 -7.90
CA TRP A 110 -4.96 -9.65 -6.73
C TRP A 110 -4.52 -11.11 -6.61
N LEU A 111 -5.44 -12.05 -6.79
CA LEU A 111 -5.11 -13.48 -6.72
C LEU A 111 -4.16 -13.91 -7.84
N SER A 112 -4.40 -13.46 -9.08
CA SER A 112 -3.53 -13.76 -10.22
C SER A 112 -2.12 -13.21 -10.00
N ASN A 113 -2.01 -11.95 -9.55
CA ASN A 113 -0.73 -11.34 -9.23
C ASN A 113 -0.02 -12.08 -8.10
N LEU A 114 -0.74 -12.45 -7.02
CA LEU A 114 -0.15 -13.21 -5.93
C LEU A 114 0.42 -14.54 -6.42
N ALA A 115 -0.34 -15.29 -7.21
CA ALA A 115 0.10 -16.57 -7.74
C ALA A 115 1.36 -16.43 -8.61
N GLY A 116 1.38 -15.45 -9.51
CA GLY A 116 2.57 -15.22 -10.34
C GLY A 116 3.76 -14.68 -9.55
N ARG A 117 3.55 -13.81 -8.55
CA ARG A 117 4.63 -13.34 -7.68
C ARG A 117 5.21 -14.43 -6.81
N VAL A 118 4.38 -15.34 -6.29
CA VAL A 118 4.84 -16.54 -5.58
C VAL A 118 5.72 -17.37 -6.51
N ARG A 119 5.29 -17.63 -7.75
CA ARG A 119 6.09 -18.39 -8.72
C ARG A 119 7.42 -17.71 -9.08
N ILE A 120 7.45 -16.39 -9.21
CA ILE A 120 8.65 -15.63 -9.60
C ILE A 120 9.65 -15.53 -8.44
N HIS A 121 9.16 -15.28 -7.23
CA HIS A 121 10.03 -14.92 -6.11
C HIS A 121 10.24 -16.07 -5.12
N LEU A 122 9.34 -17.04 -5.05
CA LEU A 122 9.48 -18.24 -4.23
C LEU A 122 9.83 -19.39 -5.18
N SER A 123 10.84 -20.18 -4.82
CA SER A 123 11.45 -21.20 -5.66
C SER A 123 10.42 -22.15 -6.29
N GLU A 124 10.83 -22.86 -7.34
CA GLU A 124 10.00 -23.89 -7.98
C GLU A 124 9.55 -24.99 -7.01
N THR A 125 10.27 -25.15 -5.89
CA THR A 125 9.96 -26.08 -4.81
C THR A 125 8.96 -25.57 -3.77
N TRP A 126 8.39 -24.37 -3.95
CA TRP A 126 7.45 -23.79 -2.99
C TRP A 126 6.16 -24.60 -2.88
N SER A 127 5.93 -25.19 -1.71
CA SER A 127 4.72 -25.98 -1.39
C SER A 127 3.81 -25.35 -0.33
N GLY A 128 4.17 -24.18 0.21
CA GLY A 128 3.44 -23.53 1.31
C GLY A 128 2.07 -22.94 0.94
N GLY A 129 1.66 -23.01 -0.32
CA GLY A 129 0.44 -22.40 -0.83
C GLY A 129 0.51 -20.87 -0.94
N LEU A 130 -0.57 -20.26 -1.40
CA LEU A 130 -0.58 -18.83 -1.72
C LEU A 130 -0.65 -17.91 -0.49
N LEU A 131 -1.34 -18.33 0.58
CA LEU A 131 -1.43 -17.52 1.82
C LEU A 131 -0.07 -17.40 2.51
N ARG A 132 0.65 -18.51 2.73
CA ARG A 132 2.02 -18.43 3.26
C ARG A 132 2.96 -17.71 2.28
N GLY A 133 2.68 -17.81 0.98
CA GLY A 133 3.42 -17.11 -0.05
C GLY A 133 3.25 -15.59 0.07
N TYR A 134 2.05 -15.12 0.42
CA TYR A 134 1.77 -13.72 0.71
C TYR A 134 2.65 -13.20 1.86
N ASP A 135 2.68 -13.93 2.97
CA ASP A 135 3.49 -13.56 4.15
C ASP A 135 4.98 -13.53 3.80
N ARG A 136 5.47 -14.56 3.10
CA ARG A 136 6.87 -14.65 2.70
C ARG A 136 7.29 -13.54 1.73
N LEU A 137 6.41 -13.11 0.85
CA LEU A 137 6.65 -11.95 -0.01
C LEU A 137 6.75 -10.66 0.81
N LEU A 138 5.88 -10.47 1.80
CA LEU A 138 5.95 -9.31 2.70
C LEU A 138 7.25 -9.26 3.50
N GLU A 139 7.67 -10.38 4.07
CA GLU A 139 8.95 -10.50 4.80
C GLU A 139 10.15 -10.08 3.93
N ARG A 140 10.06 -10.33 2.61
CA ARG A 140 11.08 -9.94 1.62
C ARG A 140 10.91 -8.51 1.08
N GLY A 141 10.05 -7.69 1.69
CA GLY A 141 9.76 -6.33 1.25
C GLY A 141 9.03 -6.24 -0.09
N GLN A 142 8.45 -7.34 -0.57
CA GLN A 142 7.69 -7.38 -1.83
C GLN A 142 6.22 -7.07 -1.57
N ILE A 143 5.57 -6.36 -2.50
CA ILE A 143 4.12 -6.15 -2.45
C ILE A 143 3.42 -7.38 -3.06
N PRO A 144 2.72 -8.22 -2.29
CA PRO A 144 2.30 -9.55 -2.76
C PRO A 144 1.29 -9.53 -3.90
N VAL A 145 0.52 -8.46 -4.03
CA VAL A 145 -0.54 -8.32 -5.05
C VAL A 145 -0.21 -7.23 -6.09
N ALA A 146 1.03 -6.74 -6.11
CA ALA A 146 1.47 -5.80 -7.12
C ALA A 146 1.43 -6.44 -8.52
N ARG A 147 1.17 -5.61 -9.53
CA ARG A 147 1.20 -6.03 -10.93
C ARG A 147 2.56 -6.67 -11.23
N ILE A 148 2.53 -7.81 -11.90
CA ILE A 148 3.72 -8.45 -12.47
C ILE A 148 4.08 -7.65 -13.73
N SER A 149 5.29 -7.10 -13.74
CA SER A 149 5.87 -6.34 -14.85
C SER A 149 7.06 -7.09 -15.41
#